data_AF-A0A835DRF0-F1
#
_entry.id   AF-A0A835DRF0-F1
#
_cell.length_a   1.000
_cell.length_b   1.000
_cell.length_c   1.000
_cell.angle_alpha   90.00
_cell.angle_beta   90.00
_cell.angle_gamma   90.00
#
_symmetry.space_group_name_H-M   'P 1'
#
loop_
_entity.id
_entity.type
_entity.pdbx_description
1 polymer ?
#
loop_
_entity_poly.entity_id
_entity_poly.type
_entity_poly.pdbx_seq_one_letter_code
_entity_poly.pdbx_strand_id
1 'polypeptide(L)'
;MGLKLEIKKELTTVRLTSLEEAYQLALKIEAQLRHSTLKRTGVVVGGFSTSQNTSSVPRSNLCYLILLPISADADVRLARRIRRDTVQKGRDIGMVLDQYSKFVKPAFDDFILPTKKYADIIIPRGGDNHVAIDLILQHIRLKLGQHDLCKIYQNLYVIHSTFQIRGMHTLIRDAQTTKHDFVFYSDRLIRLVVEHGLGHLPFTEKQVTTPTGSVYTGVDFCKRLCGVSVIRSGESMENALRACCKGIKIGKILIHREGDNGQQLIYEKLPKDISDRHVLLLDPILGTGNSAVQAISLLIRKGVPESNIIFLNLISAPQGVHVVCKSFPRIKIVTSEIEIGLNEDYRVIPGMGEFGDRYFGTDDDDLQVVAPL
;
A
#
# COMPACT_ATOMS: atom_id res chain seq x y z
N MET A 1 -9.64 39.51 -15.21
CA MET A 1 -10.28 39.11 -16.49
C MET A 1 -9.49 37.95 -17.05
N GLY A 2 -10.13 36.85 -17.46
CA GLY A 2 -9.47 35.67 -18.06
C GLY A 2 -9.14 34.51 -17.11
N LEU A 3 -10.09 33.58 -16.93
CA LEU A 3 -9.76 32.20 -16.53
C LEU A 3 -9.09 31.46 -17.70
N LYS A 4 -8.23 30.49 -17.39
CA LYS A 4 -8.37 29.14 -17.95
C LYS A 4 -7.64 28.08 -17.10
N LEU A 5 -8.41 27.11 -16.60
CA LEU A 5 -7.90 25.79 -16.26
C LEU A 5 -7.50 25.06 -17.55
N GLU A 6 -6.51 24.17 -17.50
CA GLU A 6 -6.68 22.86 -18.14
C GLU A 6 -5.95 21.74 -17.37
N ILE A 7 -6.60 20.58 -17.31
CA ILE A 7 -6.16 19.36 -16.60
C ILE A 7 -5.91 18.28 -17.65
N LYS A 8 -4.77 17.58 -17.59
CA LYS A 8 -4.52 16.22 -18.14
C LYS A 8 -3.23 15.68 -17.51
N LYS A 9 -3.28 14.56 -16.76
CA LYS A 9 -3.14 13.16 -17.22
C LYS A 9 -1.72 12.83 -17.73
N GLU A 10 -1.12 11.67 -17.51
CA GLU A 10 -1.26 10.51 -16.61
C GLU A 10 -0.20 9.48 -17.12
N LEU A 11 0.31 8.61 -16.24
CA LEU A 11 0.88 7.28 -16.55
C LEU A 11 2.16 7.14 -17.42
N THR A 12 3.29 7.07 -16.71
CA THR A 12 4.16 5.87 -16.58
C THR A 12 4.44 4.96 -17.79
N THR A 13 5.73 4.87 -18.18
CA THR A 13 6.40 3.57 -18.46
C THR A 13 7.87 3.58 -18.02
N VAL A 14 8.26 2.55 -17.26
CA VAL A 14 9.57 1.88 -17.12
C VAL A 14 10.53 2.15 -18.32
N ARG A 15 11.83 2.46 -18.16
CA ARG A 15 12.86 1.48 -17.73
C ARG A 15 14.13 2.10 -17.14
N LEU A 16 14.32 1.79 -15.86
CA LEU A 16 15.48 1.15 -15.22
C LEU A 16 16.82 1.05 -16.00
N THR A 17 17.98 1.18 -15.34
CA THR A 17 18.34 0.49 -14.09
C THR A 17 17.73 0.96 -12.76
N SER A 18 17.22 2.16 -12.51
CA SER A 18 17.62 3.52 -12.92
C SER A 18 17.42 4.41 -11.66
N LEU A 19 17.23 5.72 -11.82
CA LEU A 19 16.95 6.62 -10.70
C LEU A 19 15.46 6.99 -10.56
N GLU A 20 14.64 6.89 -11.61
CA GLU A 20 13.27 7.44 -11.60
C GLU A 20 12.32 6.63 -10.70
N GLU A 21 12.49 5.29 -10.67
CA GLU A 21 11.77 4.42 -9.73
C GLU A 21 12.31 4.56 -8.30
N ALA A 22 13.61 4.81 -8.15
CA ALA A 22 14.21 5.13 -6.86
C ALA A 22 13.74 6.50 -6.33
N TYR A 23 13.43 7.43 -7.22
CA TYR A 23 12.84 8.74 -6.93
C TYR A 23 11.35 8.60 -6.53
N GLN A 24 10.58 7.70 -7.17
CA GLN A 24 9.23 7.33 -6.69
C GLN A 24 9.25 6.59 -5.34
N LEU A 25 10.30 5.82 -5.03
CA LEU A 25 10.51 5.21 -3.71
C LEU A 25 10.88 6.27 -2.65
N ALA A 26 11.75 7.22 -2.99
CA ALA A 26 12.13 8.34 -2.13
C ALA A 26 10.95 9.30 -1.86
N LEU A 27 10.11 9.59 -2.86
CA LEU A 27 8.93 10.45 -2.70
C LEU A 27 7.86 9.85 -1.78
N LYS A 28 7.79 8.52 -1.62
CA LYS A 28 6.98 7.89 -0.56
C LYS A 28 7.55 8.19 0.84
N ILE A 29 8.86 7.99 0.98
CA ILE A 29 9.62 8.22 2.23
C ILE A 29 9.60 9.71 2.63
N GLU A 30 9.59 10.62 1.66
CA GLU A 30 9.57 12.06 1.89
C GLU A 30 8.19 12.58 2.34
N ALA A 31 7.10 12.08 1.75
CA ALA A 31 5.73 12.37 2.21
C ALA A 31 5.50 11.88 3.65
N GLN A 32 6.17 10.78 4.03
CA GLN A 32 6.19 10.21 5.38
C GLN A 32 6.85 11.11 6.45
N LEU A 33 7.86 11.91 6.08
CA LEU A 33 8.68 12.63 7.05
C LEU A 33 8.23 14.08 7.33
N ARG A 34 7.49 14.71 6.41
CA ARG A 34 7.19 16.17 6.45
C ARG A 34 6.14 16.63 7.47
N HIS A 35 5.50 15.73 8.21
CA HIS A 35 4.61 16.08 9.34
C HIS A 35 5.20 15.76 10.73
N SER A 36 6.45 15.30 10.83
CA SER A 36 7.06 14.92 12.11
C SER A 36 8.26 15.79 12.49
N THR A 37 8.29 16.24 13.75
CA THR A 37 9.33 17.12 14.32
C THR A 37 10.65 16.39 14.66
N LEU A 38 10.99 15.35 13.89
CA LEU A 38 12.17 14.51 14.09
C LEU A 38 13.43 15.20 13.53
N LYS A 39 14.23 15.75 14.44
CA LYS A 39 15.56 16.28 14.13
C LYS A 39 16.55 15.12 13.89
N ARG A 40 17.23 15.15 12.73
CA ARG A 40 18.40 14.32 12.32
C ARG A 40 18.12 12.84 11.93
N THR A 41 17.87 12.60 10.65
CA THR A 41 18.16 11.34 9.91
C THR A 41 18.11 11.61 8.40
N GLY A 42 18.87 10.89 7.57
CA GLY A 42 18.87 11.09 6.10
C GLY A 42 19.10 9.80 5.28
N VAL A 43 18.21 9.50 4.33
CA VAL A 43 18.19 8.26 3.50
C VAL A 43 18.07 8.60 2.00
N VAL A 44 18.58 7.75 1.09
CA VAL A 44 19.01 8.17 -0.26
C VAL A 44 18.84 7.11 -1.34
N VAL A 45 18.66 7.51 -2.62
CA VAL A 45 19.26 6.77 -3.76
C VAL A 45 19.84 7.75 -4.82
N GLY A 46 20.95 7.41 -5.47
CA GLY A 46 21.51 8.17 -6.60
C GLY A 46 22.63 7.44 -7.36
N GLY A 47 22.64 7.55 -8.69
CA GLY A 47 23.64 6.98 -9.59
C GLY A 47 23.90 7.87 -10.81
N PHE A 48 25.15 7.90 -11.29
CA PHE A 48 25.59 8.84 -12.33
C PHE A 48 25.60 8.23 -13.74
N SER A 49 24.81 8.81 -14.65
CA SER A 49 25.04 8.72 -16.10
C SER A 49 25.50 10.09 -16.61
N THR A 50 26.72 10.17 -17.15
CA THR A 50 27.27 11.41 -17.70
C THR A 50 26.92 11.54 -19.18
N SER A 51 26.03 12.48 -19.51
CA SER A 51 25.81 13.03 -20.86
C SER A 51 26.02 14.55 -20.84
N GLN A 52 26.44 15.09 -21.98
CA GLN A 52 27.17 16.35 -22.19
C GLN A 52 26.51 17.66 -21.72
N ASN A 53 27.37 18.67 -21.52
CA ASN A 53 27.15 20.13 -21.57
C ASN A 53 25.72 20.70 -21.43
N THR A 54 25.51 21.45 -20.34
CA THR A 54 24.89 22.79 -20.43
C THR A 54 25.53 23.73 -19.40
N SER A 55 26.02 24.88 -19.88
CA SER A 55 26.25 26.06 -19.06
C SER A 55 24.91 26.74 -18.73
N SER A 56 24.88 27.53 -17.66
CA SER A 56 23.75 28.34 -17.15
C SER A 56 22.57 27.59 -16.49
N VAL A 57 22.62 27.47 -15.15
CA VAL A 57 21.46 27.39 -14.25
C VAL A 57 21.74 28.31 -13.05
N PRO A 58 20.82 29.21 -12.62
CA PRO A 58 21.10 30.23 -11.63
C PRO A 58 21.19 29.71 -10.18
N ARG A 59 21.97 30.41 -9.35
CA ARG A 59 22.22 30.10 -7.93
C ARG A 59 21.05 30.47 -7.01
N SER A 60 20.02 29.63 -6.96
CA SER A 60 19.07 29.62 -5.82
C SER A 60 18.15 28.40 -5.85
N ASN A 61 18.52 27.33 -5.14
CA ASN A 61 17.62 26.46 -4.37
C ASN A 61 18.44 25.31 -3.77
N LEU A 62 18.29 25.10 -2.46
CA LEU A 62 18.95 24.01 -1.73
C LEU A 62 18.22 22.69 -2.04
N CYS A 63 18.65 21.98 -3.07
CA CYS A 63 18.19 20.61 -3.31
C CYS A 63 18.73 19.72 -2.18
N TYR A 64 17.84 19.16 -1.36
CA TYR A 64 18.17 18.14 -0.37
C TYR A 64 18.50 16.82 -1.07
N LEU A 65 19.67 16.79 -1.72
CA LEU A 65 20.25 15.58 -2.28
C LEU A 65 20.90 14.81 -1.14
N ILE A 66 20.17 13.83 -0.66
CA ILE A 66 20.67 12.82 0.24
C ILE A 66 21.69 11.97 -0.58
N LEU A 67 22.79 11.42 0.00
CA LEU A 67 23.89 10.71 -0.73
C LEU A 67 24.20 9.29 -0.15
N LEU A 68 23.86 8.19 -0.85
CA LEU A 68 24.16 6.79 -0.45
C LEU A 68 25.47 6.41 -1.13
N PRO A 69 26.63 6.45 -0.46
CA PRO A 69 27.87 6.00 -1.07
C PRO A 69 27.85 4.48 -1.16
N ILE A 70 27.63 3.94 -2.36
CA ILE A 70 28.09 2.59 -2.69
C ILE A 70 29.61 2.62 -2.52
N SER A 71 30.08 2.09 -1.39
CA SER A 71 31.50 2.06 -1.06
C SER A 71 32.16 0.97 -1.89
N ALA A 72 32.53 1.33 -3.11
CA ALA A 72 33.33 0.56 -4.04
C ALA A 72 34.71 1.19 -4.18
N ASP A 73 35.73 0.36 -4.22
CA ASP A 73 37.13 0.78 -4.29
C ASP A 73 37.44 1.50 -5.63
N ALA A 74 38.52 2.29 -5.65
CA ALA A 74 38.79 3.22 -6.74
C ALA A 74 39.06 2.52 -8.08
N ASP A 75 39.64 1.33 -8.02
CA ASP A 75 39.85 0.36 -9.09
C ASP A 75 38.53 -0.25 -9.58
N VAL A 76 37.63 -0.68 -8.69
CA VAL A 76 36.30 -1.20 -9.06
C VAL A 76 35.46 -0.13 -9.77
N ARG A 77 35.49 1.12 -9.26
CA ARG A 77 34.83 2.28 -9.89
C ARG A 77 35.40 2.57 -11.28
N LEU A 78 36.72 2.49 -11.43
CA LEU A 78 37.40 2.69 -12.71
C LEU A 78 37.08 1.57 -13.70
N ALA A 79 37.21 0.30 -13.30
CA ALA A 79 36.96 -0.87 -14.14
C ALA A 79 35.51 -0.91 -14.65
N ARG A 80 34.52 -0.61 -13.80
CA ARG A 80 33.11 -0.47 -14.20
C ARG A 80 32.93 0.61 -15.26
N ARG A 81 33.67 1.73 -15.18
CA ARG A 81 33.59 2.82 -16.16
C ARG A 81 34.32 2.52 -17.48
N ILE A 82 35.50 1.91 -17.43
CA ILE A 82 36.21 1.43 -18.63
C ILE A 82 35.31 0.46 -19.39
N ARG A 83 34.74 -0.56 -18.71
CA ARG A 83 33.85 -1.53 -19.36
C ARG A 83 32.63 -0.84 -20.00
N ARG A 84 32.00 0.13 -19.31
CA ARG A 84 30.86 0.89 -19.82
C ARG A 84 31.23 1.74 -21.04
N ASP A 85 32.23 2.62 -20.91
CA ASP A 85 32.51 3.64 -21.92
C ASP A 85 33.28 3.08 -23.13
N THR A 86 34.03 1.97 -22.97
CA THR A 86 34.69 1.26 -24.09
C THR A 86 33.71 0.33 -24.81
N VAL A 87 33.00 -0.57 -24.10
CA VAL A 87 32.15 -1.59 -24.73
C VAL A 87 30.80 -1.03 -25.21
N GLN A 88 30.16 -0.14 -24.44
CA GLN A 88 28.82 0.36 -24.78
C GLN A 88 28.84 1.69 -25.58
N LYS A 89 29.98 2.38 -25.64
CA LYS A 89 30.11 3.69 -26.29
C LYS A 89 31.30 3.82 -27.25
N GLY A 90 32.05 2.74 -27.48
CA GLY A 90 33.14 2.68 -28.47
C GLY A 90 34.27 3.68 -28.24
N ARG A 91 34.49 4.14 -27.00
CA ARG A 91 35.51 5.16 -26.70
C ARG A 91 36.87 4.52 -26.50
N ASP A 92 37.91 5.22 -26.93
CA ASP A 92 39.28 4.89 -26.61
C ASP A 92 39.53 4.87 -25.08
N ILE A 93 40.34 3.90 -24.64
CA ILE A 93 40.64 3.65 -23.24
C ILE A 93 41.45 4.80 -22.63
N GLY A 94 42.40 5.37 -23.38
CA GLY A 94 43.19 6.53 -22.95
C GLY A 94 42.30 7.73 -22.62
N MET A 95 41.37 8.08 -23.52
CA MET A 95 40.41 9.17 -23.27
C MET A 95 39.50 8.92 -22.05
N VAL A 96 39.16 7.66 -21.75
CA VAL A 96 38.36 7.31 -20.56
C VAL A 96 39.19 7.44 -19.27
N LEU A 97 40.47 7.02 -19.30
CA LEU A 97 41.41 7.16 -18.18
C LEU A 97 41.70 8.63 -17.85
N ASP A 98 41.94 9.46 -18.87
CA ASP A 98 42.14 10.91 -18.73
C ASP A 98 40.90 11.59 -18.13
N GLN A 99 39.71 11.29 -18.69
CA GLN A 99 38.47 11.85 -18.16
C GLN A 99 38.22 11.43 -16.71
N TYR A 100 38.50 10.17 -16.36
CA TYR A 100 38.35 9.68 -14.99
C TYR A 100 39.28 10.41 -14.03
N SER A 101 40.57 10.50 -14.38
CA SER A 101 41.60 11.11 -13.53
C SER A 101 41.44 12.61 -13.37
N LYS A 102 41.01 13.32 -14.43
CA LYS A 102 40.87 14.78 -14.44
C LYS A 102 39.59 15.29 -13.81
N PHE A 103 38.48 14.55 -13.89
CA PHE A 103 37.16 15.05 -13.47
C PHE A 103 36.40 14.15 -12.49
N VAL A 104 36.59 12.83 -12.54
CA VAL A 104 35.71 11.88 -11.83
C VAL A 104 36.29 11.49 -10.48
N LYS A 105 37.60 11.21 -10.44
CA LYS A 105 38.31 10.89 -9.21
C LYS A 105 38.37 12.11 -8.26
N PRO A 106 38.81 13.32 -8.67
CA PRO A 106 38.78 14.50 -7.80
C PRO A 106 37.36 14.82 -7.31
N ALA A 107 36.36 14.81 -8.20
CA ALA A 107 34.99 15.10 -7.78
C ALA A 107 34.42 14.08 -6.77
N PHE A 108 34.85 12.81 -6.82
CA PHE A 108 34.51 11.85 -5.79
C PHE A 108 35.29 12.13 -4.49
N ASP A 109 36.61 12.26 -4.57
CA ASP A 109 37.49 12.38 -3.40
C ASP A 109 37.21 13.69 -2.61
N ASP A 110 36.89 14.78 -3.30
CA ASP A 110 36.64 16.11 -2.72
C ASP A 110 35.19 16.34 -2.24
N PHE A 111 34.18 15.72 -2.89
CA PHE A 111 32.76 16.02 -2.61
C PHE A 111 31.90 14.82 -2.19
N ILE A 112 32.27 13.58 -2.55
CA ILE A 112 31.46 12.37 -2.27
C ILE A 112 32.07 11.54 -1.13
N LEU A 113 33.40 11.38 -1.09
CA LEU A 113 34.08 10.69 0.01
C LEU A 113 33.86 11.41 1.36
N PRO A 114 33.87 12.75 1.48
CA PRO A 114 33.67 13.43 2.76
C PRO A 114 32.24 13.33 3.29
N THR A 115 31.23 13.00 2.46
CA THR A 115 29.85 12.82 2.94
C THR A 115 29.65 11.48 3.64
N LYS A 116 30.55 10.49 3.41
CA LYS A 116 30.54 9.16 4.06
C LYS A 116 30.55 9.24 5.59
N LYS A 117 31.12 10.29 6.18
CA LYS A 117 31.15 10.51 7.65
C LYS A 117 29.79 10.92 8.26
N TYR A 118 28.81 11.25 7.43
CA TYR A 118 27.45 11.60 7.85
C TYR A 118 26.43 10.48 7.51
N ALA A 119 26.88 9.35 6.99
CA ALA A 119 26.01 8.22 6.68
C ALA A 119 25.71 7.40 7.94
N ASP A 120 24.42 7.25 8.28
CA ASP A 120 23.97 6.42 9.40
C ASP A 120 24.31 4.92 9.18
N ILE A 121 24.28 4.46 7.92
CA ILE A 121 24.63 3.09 7.50
C ILE A 121 25.40 3.15 6.18
N ILE A 122 26.46 2.34 6.06
CA ILE A 122 27.30 2.22 4.85
C ILE A 122 27.25 0.77 4.37
N ILE A 123 26.73 0.53 3.16
CA ILE A 123 26.67 -0.82 2.56
C ILE A 123 27.96 -1.08 1.76
N PRO A 124 28.86 -1.99 2.19
CA PRO A 124 29.99 -2.41 1.37
C PRO A 124 29.49 -3.23 0.18
N ARG A 125 30.17 -3.11 -0.98
CA ARG A 125 29.85 -3.78 -2.26
C ARG A 125 28.54 -3.36 -2.94
N GLY A 126 27.71 -2.52 -2.33
CA GLY A 126 26.53 -1.91 -2.96
C GLY A 126 25.39 -2.89 -3.21
N GLY A 127 24.79 -2.84 -4.40
CA GLY A 127 23.61 -3.63 -4.77
C GLY A 127 23.78 -5.16 -4.71
N ASP A 128 25.03 -5.62 -4.75
CA ASP A 128 25.40 -7.04 -4.70
C ASP A 128 25.37 -7.61 -3.27
N ASN A 129 25.14 -6.77 -2.25
CA ASN A 129 25.10 -7.15 -0.83
C ASN A 129 23.64 -7.27 -0.33
N HIS A 130 22.95 -8.28 -0.82
CA HIS A 130 21.53 -8.53 -0.51
C HIS A 130 21.25 -8.63 0.99
N VAL A 131 22.13 -9.29 1.76
CA VAL A 131 22.01 -9.42 3.23
C VAL A 131 21.97 -8.05 3.94
N ALA A 132 22.82 -7.10 3.54
CA ALA A 132 22.81 -5.76 4.11
C ALA A 132 21.59 -4.94 3.68
N ILE A 133 21.10 -5.15 2.45
CA ILE A 133 19.89 -4.51 1.93
C ILE A 133 18.65 -5.02 2.69
N ASP A 134 18.56 -6.33 2.91
CA ASP A 134 17.48 -6.96 3.67
C ASP A 134 17.49 -6.54 5.14
N LEU A 135 18.66 -6.46 5.77
CA LEU A 135 18.81 -5.91 7.13
C LEU A 135 18.32 -4.46 7.24
N ILE A 136 18.58 -3.62 6.23
CA ILE A 136 18.09 -2.23 6.19
C ILE A 136 16.60 -2.18 5.92
N LEU A 137 16.07 -2.99 4.99
CA LEU A 137 14.63 -3.10 4.75
C LEU A 137 13.89 -3.58 6.00
N GLN A 138 14.43 -4.58 6.71
CA GLN A 138 13.90 -5.08 7.97
C GLN A 138 14.00 -4.03 9.08
N HIS A 139 15.13 -3.31 9.20
CA HIS A 139 15.28 -2.22 10.16
C HIS A 139 14.29 -1.07 9.90
N ILE A 140 14.08 -0.69 8.63
CA ILE A 140 13.09 0.32 8.23
C ILE A 140 11.67 -0.17 8.52
N ARG A 141 11.33 -1.42 8.20
CA ARG A 141 10.02 -2.04 8.54
C ARG A 141 9.77 -2.10 10.05
N LEU A 142 10.80 -2.36 10.85
CA LEU A 142 10.73 -2.38 12.32
C LEU A 142 10.66 -0.96 12.93
N LYS A 143 11.36 0.01 12.36
CA LYS A 143 11.36 1.42 12.80
C LYS A 143 10.07 2.16 12.43
N LEU A 144 9.50 1.88 11.25
CA LEU A 144 8.22 2.40 10.77
C LEU A 144 7.08 1.43 11.13
N GLY A 145 7.02 1.04 12.41
CA GLY A 145 6.11 -0.03 12.88
C GLY A 145 4.67 0.19 12.42
N GLN A 146 3.92 -0.89 12.20
CA GLN A 146 2.66 -0.94 11.42
C GLN A 146 1.60 0.15 11.74
N HIS A 147 1.60 0.72 12.94
CA HIS A 147 0.74 1.85 13.33
C HIS A 147 1.10 3.20 12.67
N ASP A 148 2.31 3.36 12.10
CA ASP A 148 2.73 4.56 11.38
C ASP A 148 1.99 4.73 10.05
N LEU A 149 1.43 3.68 9.47
CA LEU A 149 0.58 3.75 8.27
C LEU A 149 -0.60 4.72 8.44
N CYS A 150 -1.19 4.79 9.65
CA CYS A 150 -2.27 5.73 9.96
C CYS A 150 -1.79 7.19 10.06
N LYS A 151 -0.49 7.44 10.30
CA LYS A 151 0.07 8.81 10.28
C LYS A 151 0.23 9.33 8.84
N ILE A 152 0.45 8.41 7.91
CA ILE A 152 0.74 8.67 6.49
C ILE A 152 -0.57 8.76 5.71
N TYR A 153 -1.46 7.81 5.94
CA TYR A 153 -2.77 7.72 5.34
C TYR A 153 -3.82 8.11 6.38
N GLN A 154 -4.15 9.41 6.40
CA GLN A 154 -5.22 9.97 7.25
C GLN A 154 -6.61 9.39 6.96
N ASN A 155 -6.72 8.64 5.85
CA ASN A 155 -7.90 7.94 5.38
C ASN A 155 -7.84 6.42 5.66
N LEU A 156 -6.83 5.93 6.40
CA LEU A 156 -6.73 4.58 6.93
C LEU A 156 -7.11 4.58 8.42
N TYR A 157 -8.05 3.71 8.79
CA TYR A 157 -8.49 3.51 10.16
C TYR A 157 -8.23 2.06 10.56
N VAL A 158 -7.45 1.88 11.61
CA VAL A 158 -7.19 0.57 12.23
C VAL A 158 -7.96 0.51 13.53
N ILE A 159 -8.76 -0.54 13.70
CA ILE A 159 -9.59 -0.73 14.90
C ILE A 159 -8.67 -0.87 16.12
N HIS A 160 -9.07 -0.28 17.25
CA HIS A 160 -8.32 -0.39 18.50
C HIS A 160 -8.13 -1.87 18.89
N SER A 161 -6.90 -2.36 18.78
CA SER A 161 -6.57 -3.76 19.10
C SER A 161 -6.75 -4.03 20.59
N THR A 162 -7.62 -4.99 20.91
CA THR A 162 -7.85 -5.49 22.27
C THR A 162 -7.40 -6.94 22.36
N PHE A 163 -7.18 -7.47 23.57
CA PHE A 163 -6.90 -8.89 23.75
C PHE A 163 -8.00 -9.79 23.17
N GLN A 164 -9.27 -9.34 23.14
CA GLN A 164 -10.36 -10.07 22.51
C GLN A 164 -10.24 -10.10 20.99
N ILE A 165 -9.93 -8.96 20.34
CA ILE A 165 -9.69 -8.90 18.90
C ILE A 165 -8.46 -9.74 18.54
N ARG A 166 -7.37 -9.62 19.28
CA ARG A 166 -6.15 -10.42 19.09
C ARG A 166 -6.41 -11.92 19.28
N GLY A 167 -7.20 -12.31 20.27
CA GLY A 167 -7.58 -13.71 20.48
C GLY A 167 -8.41 -14.29 19.33
N MET A 168 -9.35 -13.51 18.77
CA MET A 168 -10.08 -13.91 17.56
C MET A 168 -9.16 -13.99 16.34
N HIS A 169 -8.21 -13.05 16.19
CA HIS A 169 -7.16 -13.14 15.17
C HIS A 169 -6.31 -14.41 15.34
N THR A 170 -5.88 -14.79 16.55
CA THR A 170 -5.14 -16.04 16.77
C THR A 170 -5.90 -17.25 16.22
N LEU A 171 -7.20 -17.35 16.53
CA LEU A 171 -8.04 -18.48 16.11
C LEU A 171 -8.25 -18.52 14.59
N ILE A 172 -8.60 -17.40 13.94
CA ILE A 172 -8.75 -17.39 12.47
C ILE A 172 -7.41 -17.53 11.75
N ARG A 173 -6.26 -17.27 12.38
CA ARG A 173 -4.92 -17.46 11.79
C ARG A 173 -4.39 -18.88 11.94
N ASP A 174 -4.80 -19.61 12.98
CA ASP A 174 -4.36 -20.97 13.22
C ASP A 174 -4.86 -21.91 12.12
N ALA A 175 -3.93 -22.65 11.50
CA ALA A 175 -4.21 -23.62 10.46
C ALA A 175 -4.95 -24.86 10.98
N GLN A 176 -4.93 -25.13 12.29
CA GLN A 176 -5.63 -26.26 12.92
C GLN A 176 -7.06 -25.91 13.39
N THR A 177 -7.49 -24.64 13.26
CA THR A 177 -8.84 -24.23 13.65
C THR A 177 -9.88 -24.77 12.69
N THR A 178 -10.91 -25.43 13.23
CA THR A 178 -11.99 -26.06 12.46
C THR A 178 -12.75 -25.05 11.61
N LYS A 179 -13.33 -25.49 10.48
CA LYS A 179 -14.20 -24.65 9.62
C LYS A 179 -15.30 -23.94 10.43
N HIS A 180 -15.95 -24.65 11.35
CA HIS A 180 -17.03 -24.10 12.17
C HIS A 180 -16.54 -22.95 13.06
N ASP A 181 -15.41 -23.16 13.74
CA ASP A 181 -14.83 -22.13 14.61
C ASP A 181 -14.25 -20.97 13.79
N PHE A 182 -13.60 -21.25 12.66
CA PHE A 182 -13.10 -20.23 11.74
C PHE A 182 -14.21 -19.30 11.27
N VAL A 183 -15.36 -19.84 10.83
CA VAL A 183 -16.54 -19.05 10.46
C VAL A 183 -17.09 -18.27 11.66
N PHE A 184 -17.27 -18.91 12.81
CA PHE A 184 -17.79 -18.27 14.02
C PHE A 184 -16.94 -17.09 14.50
N TYR A 185 -15.61 -17.26 14.59
CA TYR A 185 -14.71 -16.19 15.03
C TYR A 185 -14.49 -15.14 13.93
N SER A 186 -14.54 -15.51 12.65
CA SER A 186 -14.57 -14.56 11.53
C SER A 186 -15.79 -13.66 11.60
N ASP A 187 -17.01 -14.22 11.73
CA ASP A 187 -18.26 -13.45 11.83
C ASP A 187 -18.25 -12.45 13.00
N ARG A 188 -17.70 -12.86 14.15
CA ARG A 188 -17.52 -11.98 15.30
C ARG A 188 -16.57 -10.83 15.02
N LEU A 189 -15.46 -11.07 14.32
CA LEU A 189 -14.50 -10.03 13.95
C LEU A 189 -15.05 -9.11 12.86
N ILE A 190 -15.68 -9.67 11.82
CA ILE A 190 -16.39 -8.94 10.76
C ILE A 190 -17.43 -8.00 11.40
N ARG A 191 -18.20 -8.45 12.40
CA ARG A 191 -19.19 -7.59 13.08
C ARG A 191 -18.53 -6.35 13.68
N LEU A 192 -17.37 -6.48 14.34
CA LEU A 192 -16.63 -5.34 14.88
C LEU A 192 -16.13 -4.40 13.77
N VAL A 193 -15.64 -4.95 12.65
CA VAL A 193 -15.19 -4.16 11.49
C VAL A 193 -16.34 -3.38 10.86
N VAL A 194 -17.51 -4.02 10.70
CA VAL A 194 -18.71 -3.36 10.14
C VAL A 194 -19.19 -2.24 11.06
N GLU A 195 -19.35 -2.48 12.37
CA GLU A 195 -19.80 -1.44 13.30
C GLU A 195 -18.82 -0.25 13.34
N HIS A 196 -17.51 -0.50 13.33
CA HIS A 196 -16.50 0.56 13.24
C HIS A 196 -16.59 1.32 11.91
N GLY A 197 -16.77 0.61 10.79
CA GLY A 197 -16.97 1.17 9.45
C GLY A 197 -18.19 2.09 9.35
N LEU A 198 -19.30 1.72 9.99
CA LEU A 198 -20.51 2.54 10.07
C LEU A 198 -20.28 3.84 10.85
N GLY A 199 -19.40 3.83 11.85
CA GLY A 199 -19.00 5.04 12.60
C GLY A 199 -18.32 6.13 11.75
N HIS A 200 -17.83 5.80 10.56
CA HIS A 200 -17.21 6.75 9.63
C HIS A 200 -18.20 7.38 8.62
N LEU A 201 -19.49 7.04 8.70
CA LEU A 201 -20.54 7.64 7.87
C LEU A 201 -20.85 9.08 8.31
N PRO A 202 -21.24 9.98 7.38
CA PRO A 202 -21.72 11.31 7.74
C PRO A 202 -22.94 11.24 8.66
N PHE A 203 -23.06 12.19 9.58
CA PHE A 203 -24.19 12.34 10.48
C PHE A 203 -24.59 13.81 10.61
N THR A 204 -25.78 14.03 11.18
CA THR A 204 -26.29 15.35 11.58
C THR A 204 -26.62 15.33 13.06
N GLU A 205 -26.35 16.41 13.80
CA GLU A 205 -26.79 16.52 15.19
C GLU A 205 -28.32 16.46 15.28
N LYS A 206 -28.82 15.81 16.34
CA LYS A 206 -30.25 15.63 16.58
C LYS A 206 -30.55 15.64 18.06
N GLN A 207 -31.41 16.56 18.48
CA GLN A 207 -31.94 16.58 19.83
C GLN A 207 -33.21 15.74 19.91
N VAL A 208 -33.38 15.00 21.01
CA VAL A 208 -34.60 14.24 21.32
C VAL A 208 -34.98 14.49 22.78
N THR A 209 -36.28 14.56 23.05
CA THR A 209 -36.80 14.53 24.42
C THR A 209 -36.83 13.09 24.91
N THR A 210 -36.18 12.81 26.03
CA THR A 210 -36.19 11.50 26.68
C THR A 210 -37.54 11.23 27.35
N PRO A 211 -37.87 9.97 27.71
CA PRO A 211 -39.05 9.65 28.53
C PRO A 211 -39.07 10.34 29.91
N THR A 212 -37.94 10.88 30.38
CA THR A 212 -37.83 11.67 31.63
C THR A 212 -38.10 13.16 31.42
N GLY A 213 -38.45 13.60 30.20
CA GLY A 213 -38.66 15.01 29.84
C GLY A 213 -37.37 15.81 29.62
N SER A 214 -36.19 15.18 29.75
CA SER A 214 -34.89 15.82 29.54
C SER A 214 -34.54 15.88 28.05
N VAL A 215 -33.75 16.86 27.62
CA VAL A 215 -33.22 16.89 26.24
C VAL A 215 -31.90 16.11 26.18
N TYR A 216 -31.81 15.17 25.25
CA TYR A 216 -30.57 14.48 24.89
C TYR A 216 -30.10 14.94 23.51
N THR A 217 -28.85 15.37 23.40
CA THR A 217 -28.20 15.71 22.13
C THR A 217 -27.44 14.49 21.62
N GLY A 218 -27.93 13.92 20.52
CA GLY A 218 -27.31 12.79 19.82
C GLY A 218 -27.12 13.10 18.33
N VAL A 219 -27.10 12.04 17.51
CA VAL A 219 -26.84 12.13 16.06
C VAL A 219 -27.84 11.28 15.25
N ASP A 220 -28.12 11.68 14.02
CA ASP A 220 -28.84 10.92 13.00
C ASP A 220 -27.89 10.68 11.82
N PHE A 221 -27.63 9.41 11.48
CA PHE A 221 -26.67 9.04 10.43
C PHE A 221 -27.28 9.19 9.03
N CYS A 222 -26.40 9.34 8.03
CA CYS A 222 -26.81 9.39 6.63
C CYS A 222 -27.61 8.14 6.22
N LYS A 223 -28.60 8.35 5.35
CA LYS A 223 -29.49 7.30 4.84
C LYS A 223 -29.02 6.86 3.45
N ARG A 224 -29.63 5.79 2.91
CA ARG A 224 -29.29 5.17 1.61
C ARG A 224 -27.89 4.53 1.57
N LEU A 225 -27.61 3.62 2.51
CA LEU A 225 -26.41 2.79 2.45
C LEU A 225 -26.52 1.68 1.38
N CYS A 226 -25.38 1.15 0.94
CA CYS A 226 -25.24 -0.04 0.11
C CYS A 226 -24.02 -0.84 0.58
N GLY A 227 -24.14 -2.15 0.72
CA GLY A 227 -22.97 -3.04 0.74
C GLY A 227 -22.59 -3.41 -0.69
N VAL A 228 -21.30 -3.58 -0.98
CA VAL A 228 -20.82 -4.16 -2.24
C VAL A 228 -19.75 -5.19 -1.90
N SER A 229 -20.03 -6.47 -2.14
CA SER A 229 -19.07 -7.55 -1.90
C SER A 229 -18.21 -7.83 -3.13
N VAL A 230 -16.90 -8.01 -2.91
CA VAL A 230 -15.99 -8.59 -3.90
C VAL A 230 -16.08 -10.12 -3.79
N ILE A 231 -16.61 -10.78 -4.81
CA ILE A 231 -16.77 -12.24 -4.85
C ILE A 231 -15.37 -12.88 -4.97
N ARG A 232 -15.03 -13.94 -4.21
CA ARG A 232 -15.87 -14.70 -3.25
C ARG A 232 -15.78 -14.18 -1.80
N SER A 233 -14.58 -13.82 -1.35
CA SER A 233 -14.27 -13.53 0.06
C SER A 233 -15.19 -12.48 0.70
N GLY A 234 -15.53 -11.41 -0.03
CA GLY A 234 -16.41 -10.33 0.42
C GLY A 234 -17.84 -10.74 0.75
N GLU A 235 -18.31 -11.89 0.28
CA GLU A 235 -19.68 -12.37 0.54
C GLU A 235 -19.88 -12.79 2.00
N SER A 236 -18.81 -13.26 2.67
CA SER A 236 -18.79 -13.55 4.12
C SER A 236 -19.29 -12.37 4.96
N MET A 237 -18.91 -11.16 4.58
CA MET A 237 -19.18 -9.94 5.34
C MET A 237 -20.62 -9.44 5.21
N GLU A 238 -21.40 -9.96 4.25
CA GLU A 238 -22.76 -9.50 3.98
C GLU A 238 -23.72 -9.79 5.14
N ASN A 239 -23.54 -10.91 5.84
CA ASN A 239 -24.43 -11.32 6.93
C ASN A 239 -24.32 -10.38 8.14
N ALA A 240 -23.09 -10.08 8.56
CA ALA A 240 -22.83 -9.06 9.58
C ALA A 240 -23.41 -7.69 9.17
N LEU A 241 -23.20 -7.28 7.91
CA LEU A 241 -23.71 -6.00 7.41
C LEU A 241 -25.25 -5.92 7.40
N ARG A 242 -25.95 -6.99 6.99
CA ARG A 242 -27.42 -7.07 7.09
C ARG A 242 -27.91 -7.05 8.54
N ALA A 243 -27.14 -7.62 9.47
CA ALA A 243 -27.44 -7.65 10.90
C ALA A 243 -27.12 -6.33 11.63
N CYS A 244 -26.35 -5.42 11.03
CA CYS A 244 -26.21 -4.01 11.45
C CYS A 244 -27.28 -3.12 10.79
N CYS A 245 -27.47 -3.27 9.47
CA CYS A 245 -28.25 -2.36 8.64
C CYS A 245 -29.48 -3.06 8.03
N LYS A 246 -30.61 -3.03 8.75
CA LYS A 246 -31.87 -3.63 8.29
C LYS A 246 -32.30 -3.07 6.92
N GLY A 247 -32.47 -3.95 5.94
CA GLY A 247 -32.92 -3.57 4.59
C GLY A 247 -31.85 -2.93 3.71
N ILE A 248 -30.57 -3.03 4.06
CA ILE A 248 -29.47 -2.56 3.20
C ILE A 248 -29.46 -3.30 1.85
N LYS A 249 -29.29 -2.55 0.76
CA LYS A 249 -29.08 -3.14 -0.57
C LYS A 249 -27.66 -3.71 -0.65
N ILE A 250 -27.52 -4.89 -1.24
CA ILE A 250 -26.22 -5.50 -1.52
C ILE A 250 -26.02 -5.57 -3.03
N GLY A 251 -24.90 -5.00 -3.50
CA GLY A 251 -24.36 -5.25 -4.82
C GLY A 251 -23.22 -6.28 -4.77
N LYS A 252 -22.86 -6.87 -5.91
CA LYS A 252 -21.77 -7.84 -6.02
C LYS A 252 -20.86 -7.47 -7.20
N ILE A 253 -19.56 -7.68 -7.04
CA ILE A 253 -18.51 -7.49 -8.06
C ILE A 253 -17.65 -8.76 -8.09
N LEU A 254 -17.49 -9.39 -9.25
CA LEU A 254 -16.54 -10.49 -9.47
C LEU A 254 -15.38 -9.99 -10.33
N ILE A 255 -14.18 -10.04 -9.77
CA ILE A 255 -12.92 -9.79 -10.48
C ILE A 255 -12.18 -11.11 -10.54
N HIS A 256 -11.75 -11.50 -11.73
CA HIS A 256 -11.01 -12.73 -11.96
C HIS A 256 -9.66 -12.41 -12.60
N ARG A 257 -8.69 -13.31 -12.46
CA ARG A 257 -7.37 -13.17 -13.07
C ARG A 257 -7.23 -14.18 -14.19
N GLU A 258 -7.36 -13.72 -15.43
CA GLU A 258 -7.25 -14.59 -16.60
C GLU A 258 -5.90 -14.33 -17.30
N GLY A 259 -4.98 -15.30 -17.20
CA GLY A 259 -3.65 -15.28 -17.81
C GLY A 259 -2.67 -14.22 -17.29
N ASP A 260 -1.53 -14.12 -17.97
CA ASP A 260 -0.43 -13.20 -17.64
C ASP A 260 -0.79 -11.72 -17.88
N ASN A 261 -1.79 -11.44 -18.72
CA ASN A 261 -2.13 -10.09 -19.18
C ASN A 261 -3.06 -9.29 -18.25
N GLY A 262 -3.40 -9.84 -17.08
CA GLY A 262 -3.96 -9.07 -15.95
C GLY A 262 -5.41 -9.36 -15.61
N GLN A 263 -5.80 -8.92 -14.40
CA GLN A 263 -7.14 -9.11 -13.85
C GLN A 263 -8.21 -8.41 -14.71
N GLN A 264 -9.30 -9.13 -15.00
CA GLN A 264 -10.48 -8.61 -15.68
C GLN A 264 -11.70 -8.62 -14.75
N LEU A 265 -12.51 -7.58 -14.84
CA LEU A 265 -13.84 -7.54 -14.24
C LEU A 265 -14.77 -8.43 -15.06
N ILE A 266 -15.21 -9.56 -14.48
CA ILE A 266 -16.07 -10.52 -15.19
C ILE A 266 -17.56 -10.22 -14.99
N TYR A 267 -17.97 -9.78 -13.78
CA TYR A 267 -19.38 -9.59 -13.47
C TYR A 267 -19.60 -8.47 -12.45
N GLU A 268 -20.68 -7.72 -12.65
CA GLU A 268 -21.21 -6.77 -11.67
C GLU A 268 -22.73 -6.84 -11.59
N LYS A 269 -23.26 -6.72 -10.37
CA LYS A 269 -24.69 -6.52 -10.13
C LYS A 269 -24.86 -5.53 -8.99
N LEU A 270 -25.11 -4.27 -9.34
CA LEU A 270 -25.18 -3.15 -8.42
C LEU A 270 -26.61 -2.58 -8.38
N PRO A 271 -27.04 -1.93 -7.28
CA PRO A 271 -28.29 -1.16 -7.27
C PRO A 271 -28.31 -0.08 -8.36
N LYS A 272 -29.45 0.10 -9.01
CA LYS A 272 -29.62 1.12 -10.07
C LYS A 272 -29.36 2.55 -9.58
N ASP A 273 -29.54 2.78 -8.29
CA ASP A 273 -29.40 4.06 -7.59
C ASP A 273 -28.09 4.15 -6.77
N ILE A 274 -27.01 3.47 -7.19
CA ILE A 274 -25.76 3.41 -6.41
C ILE A 274 -24.98 4.74 -6.38
N SER A 275 -25.09 5.59 -7.40
CA SER A 275 -24.45 6.92 -7.45
C SER A 275 -24.78 7.79 -6.23
N ASP A 276 -26.01 7.65 -5.73
CA ASP A 276 -26.59 8.50 -4.69
C ASP A 276 -26.50 7.83 -3.30
N ARG A 277 -25.55 6.90 -3.12
CA ARG A 277 -25.40 6.06 -1.92
C ARG A 277 -24.02 6.15 -1.32
N HIS A 278 -23.96 5.85 -0.02
CA HIS A 278 -22.71 5.48 0.65
C HIS A 278 -22.48 3.98 0.46
N VAL A 279 -21.28 3.63 0.00
CA VAL A 279 -20.92 2.25 -0.37
C VAL A 279 -19.92 1.70 0.63
N LEU A 280 -20.33 0.62 1.30
CA LEU A 280 -19.48 -0.22 2.14
C LEU A 280 -18.94 -1.34 1.23
N LEU A 281 -17.74 -1.16 0.70
CA LEU A 281 -17.05 -2.16 -0.11
C LEU A 281 -16.47 -3.23 0.84
N LEU A 282 -16.72 -4.51 0.57
CA LEU A 282 -16.42 -5.62 1.46
C LEU A 282 -15.42 -6.58 0.81
N ASP A 283 -14.25 -6.74 1.43
CA ASP A 283 -13.28 -7.80 1.12
C ASP A 283 -12.39 -8.09 2.36
N PRO A 284 -12.48 -9.27 3.00
CA PRO A 284 -11.72 -9.61 4.20
C PRO A 284 -10.21 -9.38 4.13
N ILE A 285 -9.58 -9.51 2.94
CA ILE A 285 -8.12 -9.41 2.79
C ILE A 285 -7.74 -8.35 1.75
N LEU A 286 -7.12 -7.25 2.21
CA LEU A 286 -6.45 -6.30 1.32
C LEU A 286 -4.99 -6.73 1.08
N GLY A 287 -4.77 -7.57 0.06
CA GLY A 287 -3.45 -8.06 -0.35
C GLY A 287 -2.64 -7.05 -1.19
N THR A 288 -2.51 -7.29 -2.49
CA THR A 288 -1.79 -6.39 -3.43
C THR A 288 -2.50 -5.06 -3.67
N GLY A 289 -3.81 -5.00 -3.43
CA GLY A 289 -4.67 -3.86 -3.75
C GLY A 289 -5.21 -3.84 -5.19
N ASN A 290 -4.74 -4.70 -6.10
CA ASN A 290 -5.14 -4.66 -7.51
C ASN A 290 -6.65 -4.87 -7.70
N SER A 291 -7.23 -5.92 -7.10
CA SER A 291 -8.67 -6.19 -7.14
C SER A 291 -9.48 -5.05 -6.53
N ALA A 292 -9.03 -4.51 -5.38
CA ALA A 292 -9.66 -3.37 -4.74
C ALA A 292 -9.67 -2.13 -5.65
N VAL A 293 -8.55 -1.82 -6.31
CA VAL A 293 -8.46 -0.71 -7.26
C VAL A 293 -9.43 -0.87 -8.42
N GLN A 294 -9.59 -2.09 -8.96
CA GLN A 294 -10.57 -2.34 -10.02
C GLN A 294 -12.02 -2.17 -9.54
N ALA A 295 -12.37 -2.68 -8.36
CA ALA A 295 -13.70 -2.53 -7.77
C ALA A 295 -14.03 -1.06 -7.48
N ILE A 296 -13.11 -0.31 -6.86
CA ILE A 296 -13.26 1.12 -6.58
C ILE A 296 -13.37 1.93 -7.88
N SER A 297 -12.53 1.65 -8.87
CA SER A 297 -12.60 2.27 -10.20
C SER A 297 -13.95 2.04 -10.87
N LEU A 298 -14.52 0.84 -10.74
CA LEU A 298 -15.84 0.52 -11.26
C LEU A 298 -16.93 1.35 -10.57
N LEU A 299 -16.93 1.40 -9.23
CA LEU A 299 -17.89 2.19 -8.46
C LEU A 299 -17.84 3.68 -8.84
N ILE A 300 -16.64 4.25 -8.98
CA ILE A 300 -16.46 5.63 -9.44
C ILE A 300 -16.97 5.81 -10.87
N ARG A 301 -16.73 4.87 -11.79
CA ARG A 301 -17.33 4.88 -13.15
C ARG A 301 -18.86 4.77 -13.15
N LYS A 302 -19.46 4.18 -12.12
CA LYS A 302 -20.93 4.16 -11.88
C LYS A 302 -21.46 5.42 -11.21
N GLY A 303 -20.62 6.44 -11.04
CA GLY A 303 -21.00 7.74 -10.47
C GLY A 303 -20.99 7.80 -8.94
N VAL A 304 -20.46 6.79 -8.25
CA VAL A 304 -20.28 6.84 -6.79
C VAL A 304 -19.16 7.83 -6.45
N PRO A 305 -19.40 8.86 -5.62
CA PRO A 305 -18.33 9.74 -5.15
C PRO A 305 -17.30 8.96 -4.35
N GLU A 306 -16.01 9.17 -4.62
CA GLU A 306 -14.90 8.48 -3.95
C GLU A 306 -14.95 8.60 -2.42
N SER A 307 -15.34 9.78 -1.91
CA SER A 307 -15.54 10.06 -0.47
C SER A 307 -16.70 9.31 0.17
N ASN A 308 -17.60 8.74 -0.64
CA ASN A 308 -18.75 7.96 -0.19
C ASN A 308 -18.46 6.46 -0.13
N ILE A 309 -17.26 6.04 -0.55
CA ILE A 309 -16.81 4.65 -0.47
C ILE A 309 -16.01 4.47 0.83
N ILE A 310 -16.39 3.45 1.61
CA ILE A 310 -15.67 2.96 2.78
C ILE A 310 -15.34 1.50 2.50
N PHE A 311 -14.06 1.15 2.46
CA PHE A 311 -13.56 -0.19 2.20
C PHE A 311 -13.29 -0.89 3.53
N LEU A 312 -13.96 -2.04 3.76
CA LEU A 312 -13.89 -2.82 4.98
C LEU A 312 -13.08 -4.09 4.76
N ASN A 313 -12.05 -4.28 5.59
CA ASN A 313 -11.15 -5.43 5.57
C ASN A 313 -11.02 -6.03 6.99
N LEU A 314 -10.64 -7.30 7.10
CA LEU A 314 -10.15 -7.87 8.37
C LEU A 314 -8.66 -7.59 8.50
N ILE A 315 -7.89 -7.94 7.47
CA ILE A 315 -6.45 -7.76 7.43
C ILE A 315 -6.01 -7.01 6.18
N SER A 316 -4.96 -6.20 6.30
CA SER A 316 -4.42 -5.43 5.17
C SER A 316 -2.90 -5.45 5.13
N ALA A 317 -2.34 -5.81 3.99
CA ALA A 317 -0.92 -5.66 3.72
C ALA A 317 -0.58 -4.17 3.46
N PRO A 318 0.54 -3.64 3.98
CA PRO A 318 1.01 -2.28 3.71
C PRO A 318 1.08 -1.93 2.22
N GLN A 319 1.38 -2.91 1.37
CA GLN A 319 1.41 -2.79 -0.10
C GLN A 319 0.03 -2.42 -0.66
N GLY A 320 -1.02 -3.17 -0.30
CA GLY A 320 -2.39 -2.93 -0.76
C GLY A 320 -2.96 -1.62 -0.24
N VAL A 321 -2.72 -1.30 1.05
CA VAL A 321 -3.08 0.00 1.64
C VAL A 321 -2.45 1.15 0.85
N HIS A 322 -1.13 1.06 0.58
CA HIS A 322 -0.43 2.07 -0.19
C HIS A 322 -1.03 2.26 -1.59
N VAL A 323 -1.29 1.15 -2.30
CA VAL A 323 -1.85 1.16 -3.67
C VAL A 323 -3.23 1.82 -3.67
N VAL A 324 -4.14 1.41 -2.78
CA VAL A 324 -5.49 1.97 -2.70
C VAL A 324 -5.47 3.44 -2.30
N CYS A 325 -4.77 3.83 -1.23
CA CYS A 325 -4.74 5.23 -0.77
C CYS A 325 -4.02 6.18 -1.74
N LYS A 326 -3.02 5.71 -2.50
CA LYS A 326 -2.38 6.54 -3.55
C LYS A 326 -3.30 6.74 -4.76
N SER A 327 -4.09 5.73 -5.13
CA SER A 327 -5.06 5.82 -6.23
C SER A 327 -6.32 6.60 -5.86
N PHE A 328 -6.78 6.50 -4.62
CA PHE A 328 -8.04 7.06 -4.13
C PHE A 328 -7.84 7.74 -2.76
N PRO A 329 -7.28 8.97 -2.71
CA PRO A 329 -6.96 9.64 -1.45
C PRO A 329 -8.17 10.04 -0.58
N ARG A 330 -9.41 9.96 -1.10
CA ARG A 330 -10.65 10.28 -0.37
C ARG A 330 -11.45 9.05 0.08
N ILE A 331 -11.10 7.84 -0.39
CA ILE A 331 -11.71 6.61 0.13
C ILE A 331 -11.33 6.42 1.59
N LYS A 332 -12.20 5.86 2.42
CA LYS A 332 -11.82 5.43 3.78
C LYS A 332 -11.51 3.94 3.76
N ILE A 333 -10.39 3.50 4.32
CA ILE A 333 -10.09 2.08 4.56
C ILE A 333 -10.26 1.82 6.06
N VAL A 334 -10.97 0.75 6.41
CA VAL A 334 -11.18 0.30 7.79
C VAL A 334 -10.76 -1.16 7.90
N THR A 335 -9.80 -1.45 8.78
CA THR A 335 -9.22 -2.79 8.94
C THR A 335 -8.97 -3.12 10.41
N SER A 336 -9.03 -4.39 10.82
CA SER A 336 -8.74 -4.76 12.22
C SER A 336 -7.26 -4.98 12.48
N GLU A 337 -6.46 -5.37 11.48
CA GLU A 337 -5.01 -5.53 11.62
C GLU A 337 -4.23 -5.17 10.34
N ILE A 338 -3.00 -4.68 10.52
CA ILE A 338 -2.04 -4.40 9.45
C ILE A 338 -0.96 -5.47 9.48
N GLU A 339 -0.67 -6.08 8.33
CA GLU A 339 0.18 -7.26 8.20
C GLU A 339 1.66 -6.90 7.98
N ILE A 340 2.56 -7.88 7.99
CA ILE A 340 4.00 -7.63 7.75
C ILE A 340 4.22 -7.26 6.28
N GLY A 341 3.49 -7.92 5.37
CA GLY A 341 3.56 -7.64 3.95
C GLY A 341 2.99 -8.77 3.11
N LEU A 342 3.63 -9.02 1.97
CA LEU A 342 3.32 -10.10 1.04
C LEU A 342 4.56 -11.01 0.88
N ASN A 343 4.35 -12.30 0.61
CA ASN A 343 5.39 -13.22 0.16
C ASN A 343 5.59 -13.12 -1.37
N GLU A 344 6.43 -14.00 -1.92
CA GLU A 344 6.74 -14.07 -3.36
C GLU A 344 5.51 -14.44 -4.22
N ASP A 345 4.58 -15.24 -3.68
CA ASP A 345 3.30 -15.60 -4.31
C ASP A 345 2.23 -14.49 -4.20
N TYR A 346 2.59 -13.31 -3.68
CA TYR A 346 1.67 -12.21 -3.37
C TYR A 346 0.61 -12.50 -2.29
N ARG A 347 0.80 -13.57 -1.50
CA ARG A 347 -0.03 -13.89 -0.33
C ARG A 347 0.37 -13.06 0.88
N VAL A 348 -0.60 -12.69 1.69
CA VAL A 348 -0.40 -11.84 2.88
C VAL A 348 0.29 -12.64 3.99
N ILE A 349 1.29 -12.03 4.65
CA ILE A 349 2.07 -12.67 5.73
C ILE A 349 2.09 -11.83 7.02
N PRO A 350 1.93 -12.46 8.22
CA PRO A 350 1.60 -13.86 8.44
C PRO A 350 0.24 -14.30 7.87
N GLY A 351 -0.72 -13.37 7.71
CA GLY A 351 -2.00 -13.67 7.04
C GLY A 351 -2.81 -14.78 7.72
N MET A 352 -3.70 -15.43 6.95
CA MET A 352 -4.62 -16.47 7.45
C MET A 352 -4.97 -17.54 6.39
N GLY A 353 -4.14 -17.70 5.36
CA GLY A 353 -4.41 -18.54 4.19
C GLY A 353 -5.46 -17.93 3.24
N GLU A 354 -6.03 -18.76 2.36
CA GLU A 354 -7.09 -18.35 1.44
C GLU A 354 -8.43 -18.24 2.19
N PHE A 355 -8.78 -17.03 2.63
CA PHE A 355 -9.96 -16.79 3.47
C PHE A 355 -11.25 -17.34 2.87
N GLY A 356 -11.45 -17.17 1.56
CA GLY A 356 -12.66 -17.63 0.88
C GLY A 356 -12.84 -19.14 1.00
N ASP A 357 -11.77 -19.90 0.78
CA ASP A 357 -11.84 -21.36 0.81
C ASP A 357 -12.03 -21.87 2.25
N ARG A 358 -11.33 -21.31 3.24
CA ARG A 358 -11.54 -21.65 4.67
C ARG A 358 -12.92 -21.27 5.21
N TYR A 359 -13.49 -20.16 4.73
CA TYR A 359 -14.82 -19.70 5.18
C TYR A 359 -15.95 -20.53 4.57
N PHE A 360 -15.89 -20.81 3.26
CA PHE A 360 -16.92 -21.59 2.58
C PHE A 360 -16.69 -23.11 2.67
N GLY A 361 -15.48 -23.53 3.04
CA GLY A 361 -14.95 -24.90 2.98
C GLY A 361 -14.95 -25.43 1.56
N THR A 362 -14.07 -24.84 0.75
CA THR A 362 -13.73 -25.27 -0.62
C THR A 362 -12.22 -25.47 -0.76
N ASP A 363 -11.58 -25.82 0.35
CA ASP A 363 -10.24 -26.36 0.49
C ASP A 363 -10.22 -27.85 0.08
N ASP A 364 -9.22 -28.26 -0.72
CA ASP A 364 -9.14 -29.61 -1.33
C ASP A 364 -8.79 -30.76 -0.35
N ASP A 365 -8.98 -30.58 0.96
CA ASP A 365 -8.57 -31.54 2.00
C ASP A 365 -9.43 -32.82 2.04
N ASP A 366 -10.62 -32.83 1.42
CA ASP A 366 -11.48 -34.03 1.29
C ASP A 366 -10.85 -35.14 0.41
N LEU A 367 -9.75 -34.87 -0.31
CA LEU A 367 -9.08 -35.85 -1.18
C LEU A 367 -8.04 -36.75 -0.49
N GLN A 368 -7.75 -36.57 0.80
CA GLN A 368 -6.76 -37.41 1.52
C GLN A 368 -7.37 -38.56 2.35
N VAL A 369 -8.70 -38.68 2.44
CA VAL A 369 -9.37 -39.74 3.23
C VAL A 369 -9.78 -40.96 2.37
N VAL A 370 -8.85 -41.47 1.57
CA VAL A 370 -8.93 -42.83 1.00
C VAL A 370 -7.58 -43.52 1.20
N ALA A 371 -7.37 -44.07 2.39
CA ALA A 371 -6.27 -44.98 2.63
C ALA A 371 -6.49 -46.27 1.81
N PRO A 372 -5.48 -46.78 1.09
CA PRO A 372 -5.59 -48.08 0.43
C PRO A 372 -5.62 -49.20 1.48
N LEU A 373 -6.55 -50.14 1.29
CA LEU A 373 -6.61 -51.44 1.99
C LEU A 373 -5.60 -52.43 1.42
#